data_AF-A0A8T4BUV1-F1
#
_entry.id   AF-A0A8T4BUV1-F1
#
_cell.length_a   1.000
_cell.length_b   1.000
_cell.length_c   1.000
_cell.angle_alpha   90.00
_cell.angle_beta   90.00
_cell.angle_gamma   90.00
#
_symmetry.space_group_name_H-M   'P 1'
#
loop_
_entity.id
_entity.type
_entity.pdbx_description
1 polymer ?
#
loop_
_entity_poly.entity_id
_entity_poly.type
_entity_poly.pdbx_seq_one_letter_code
_entity_poly.pdbx_strand_id
1 'polypeptide(L)'
;MHKDYYEGILQLRNPNNEVIEFIKNQIKKREDVFITKEKKLSKGIDFHITSQKYLQILGKKLKKNFNGELKISSKLHTKNRLTSKNVYRVTVLFRLIKHKTGDIMIFKSDKVKILKLGKKILAKNIKTGKKLNINYKDL
;
A
#
# COMPACT_ATOMS: atom_id res chain seq x y z
N MET A 1 9.52 0.07 26.77
CA MET A 1 9.30 0.25 25.31
C MET A 1 9.05 1.73 25.06
N HIS A 2 9.86 2.40 24.23
CA HIS A 2 9.66 3.83 23.94
C HIS A 2 8.30 3.99 23.23
N LYS A 3 7.45 4.92 23.68
CA LYS A 3 6.08 5.10 23.14
C LYS A 3 6.07 5.34 21.62
N ASP A 4 7.16 5.87 21.07
CA ASP A 4 7.31 6.19 19.65
C ASP A 4 8.08 5.14 18.83
N TYR A 5 8.45 3.99 19.41
CA TYR A 5 9.21 2.98 18.67
C TYR A 5 8.36 2.36 17.55
N TYR A 6 8.92 2.26 16.34
CA TYR A 6 8.29 1.57 15.22
C TYR A 6 9.35 0.94 14.31
N GLU A 7 8.96 -0.17 13.69
CA GLU A 7 9.79 -0.90 12.72
C GLU A 7 9.36 -0.62 11.29
N GLY A 8 8.12 -0.16 11.08
CA GLY A 8 7.66 0.18 9.75
C GLY A 8 6.49 1.13 9.69
N ILE A 9 6.20 1.61 8.48
CA ILE A 9 5.15 2.58 8.19
C ILE A 9 4.21 1.99 7.13
N LEU A 10 2.93 1.90 7.45
CA LEU A 10 1.86 1.66 6.48
C LEU A 10 1.34 3.00 5.96
N GLN A 11 1.59 3.29 4.69
CA GLN A 11 1.13 4.49 4.01
C GLN A 11 -0.10 4.18 3.17
N LEU A 12 -1.25 4.68 3.58
CA LEU A 12 -2.48 4.57 2.79
C LEU A 12 -2.70 5.83 1.96
N ARG A 13 -3.03 5.66 0.69
CA ARG A 13 -3.40 6.78 -0.19
C ARG A 13 -4.78 6.54 -0.79
N ASN A 14 -5.59 7.58 -0.76
CA ASN A 14 -7.01 7.56 -1.11
C ASN A 14 -7.82 6.43 -0.40
N PRO A 15 -7.58 6.13 0.90
CA PRO A 15 -8.31 5.05 1.56
C PRO A 15 -9.81 5.39 1.68
N ASN A 16 -10.65 4.36 1.63
CA ASN A 16 -12.03 4.43 2.11
C ASN A 16 -12.09 3.93 3.57
N ASN A 17 -13.24 4.12 4.23
CA ASN A 17 -13.43 3.71 5.62
C ASN A 17 -13.25 2.19 5.82
N GLU A 18 -13.72 1.40 4.86
CA GLU A 18 -13.60 -0.06 4.87
C GLU A 18 -12.14 -0.54 4.94
N VAL A 19 -11.23 0.06 4.15
CA VAL A 19 -9.80 -0.27 4.19
C VAL A 19 -9.18 0.09 5.54
N ILE A 20 -9.53 1.26 6.10
CA ILE A 20 -9.00 1.72 7.39
C ILE A 20 -9.46 0.78 8.51
N GLU A 21 -10.74 0.44 8.51
CA GLU A 21 -11.32 -0.47 9.50
C GLU A 21 -10.76 -1.89 9.38
N PHE A 22 -10.58 -2.39 8.15
CA PHE A 22 -9.90 -3.66 7.91
C PHE A 22 -8.51 -3.68 8.56
N ILE A 23 -7.72 -2.62 8.38
CA ILE A 23 -6.38 -2.52 8.97
C ILE A 23 -6.44 -2.53 10.50
N LYS A 24 -7.29 -1.70 11.09
CA LYS A 24 -7.45 -1.63 12.55
C LYS A 24 -7.88 -2.98 13.12
N ASN A 25 -8.82 -3.66 12.47
CA ASN A 25 -9.28 -4.99 12.86
C ASN A 25 -8.20 -6.05 12.71
N GLN A 26 -7.40 -6.02 11.64
CA GLN A 26 -6.28 -6.96 11.47
C GLN A 26 -5.20 -6.76 12.53
N ILE A 27 -4.94 -5.52 12.96
CA ILE A 27 -3.94 -5.24 14.00
C ILE A 27 -4.49 -5.61 15.38
N LYS A 28 -5.75 -5.30 15.68
CA LYS A 28 -6.40 -5.65 16.96
C LYS A 28 -6.43 -7.16 17.24
N LYS A 29 -6.38 -7.99 16.20
CA LYS A 29 -6.26 -9.47 16.32
C LYS A 29 -4.87 -9.95 16.76
N ARG A 30 -3.91 -9.05 16.99
CA ARG A 30 -2.54 -9.37 17.38
C ARG A 30 -2.22 -8.66 18.69
N GLU A 31 -1.75 -9.43 19.67
CA GLU A 31 -1.29 -8.89 20.96
C GLU A 31 0.13 -8.32 20.88
N ASP A 32 0.91 -8.73 19.87
CA ASP A 32 2.33 -8.39 19.71
C ASP A 32 2.57 -7.22 18.73
N VAL A 33 1.52 -6.64 18.14
CA VAL A 33 1.63 -5.60 17.12
C VAL A 33 0.76 -4.40 17.46
N PHE A 34 1.37 -3.21 17.49
CA PHE A 34 0.70 -1.98 17.85
C PHE A 34 0.89 -0.89 16.80
N ILE A 35 -0.11 -0.02 16.71
CA ILE A 35 0.01 1.27 16.02
C ILE A 35 0.53 2.26 17.06
N THR A 36 1.77 2.75 16.89
CA THR A 36 2.34 3.75 17.81
C THR A 36 2.00 5.18 17.44
N LYS A 37 1.72 5.43 16.16
CA LYS A 37 1.35 6.77 15.68
C LYS A 37 0.50 6.71 14.42
N GLU A 38 -0.63 7.43 14.44
CA GLU A 38 -1.45 7.72 13.27
C GLU A 38 -1.17 9.16 12.80
N LYS A 39 -0.73 9.32 11.55
CA LYS A 39 -0.53 10.64 10.93
C LYS A 39 -1.49 10.80 9.76
N LYS A 40 -2.50 11.65 9.93
CA LYS A 40 -3.44 12.01 8.85
C LYS A 40 -2.76 12.96 7.85
N LEU A 41 -3.06 12.76 6.57
CA LEU A 41 -2.58 13.55 5.44
C LEU A 41 -3.79 13.96 4.58
N SER A 42 -3.63 14.98 3.74
CA SER A 42 -4.72 15.47 2.88
C SER A 42 -5.33 14.40 1.97
N LYS A 43 -4.54 13.43 1.52
CA LYS A 43 -4.96 12.33 0.63
C LYS A 43 -4.67 10.93 1.21
N GLY A 44 -4.57 10.80 2.53
CA GLY A 44 -4.17 9.52 3.10
C GLY A 44 -3.90 9.52 4.60
N ILE A 45 -3.41 8.38 5.09
CA ILE A 45 -3.06 8.18 6.49
C ILE A 45 -1.79 7.32 6.54
N ASP A 46 -0.86 7.70 7.40
CA ASP A 46 0.34 6.90 7.70
C ASP A 46 0.21 6.30 9.11
N PHE A 47 0.30 4.97 9.22
CA PHE A 47 0.33 4.24 10.48
C PHE A 47 1.75 3.76 10.77
N HIS A 48 2.29 4.11 11.93
CA HIS A 48 3.57 3.61 12.42
C HIS A 48 3.31 2.34 13.21
N ILE A 49 3.98 1.25 12.84
CA ILE A 49 3.71 -0.09 13.35
C ILE A 49 4.98 -0.70 13.95
N THR A 50 4.82 -1.39 15.08
CA THR A 50 5.92 -2.00 15.85
C THR A 50 6.53 -3.23 15.20
N SER A 51 5.91 -3.83 14.19
CA SER A 51 6.38 -5.06 13.54
C SER A 51 6.50 -4.90 12.03
N GLN A 52 7.72 -4.90 11.50
CA GLN A 52 7.96 -4.85 10.05
C GLN A 52 7.54 -6.15 9.35
N LYS A 53 7.62 -7.30 10.04
CA LYS A 53 7.23 -8.61 9.49
C LYS A 53 5.72 -8.64 9.28
N TYR A 54 4.95 -8.24 10.30
CA TYR A 54 3.50 -8.20 10.19
C TYR A 54 3.03 -7.16 9.19
N LEU A 55 3.69 -6.00 9.13
CA LEU A 55 3.37 -4.94 8.18
C LEU A 55 3.41 -5.42 6.72
N GLN A 56 4.39 -6.25 6.34
CA GLN A 56 4.47 -6.82 5.00
C GLN A 56 3.33 -7.82 4.71
N ILE A 57 2.96 -8.63 5.71
CA ILE A 57 1.82 -9.56 5.63
C ILE A 57 0.52 -8.77 5.44
N LEU A 58 0.33 -7.71 6.24
CA LEU A 58 -0.82 -6.82 6.15
C LEU A 58 -0.93 -6.16 4.78
N GLY A 59 0.20 -5.71 4.20
CA GLY A 59 0.24 -5.19 2.83
C GLY A 59 -0.25 -6.21 1.79
N LYS A 60 0.20 -7.47 1.88
CA LYS A 60 -0.28 -8.55 1.00
C LYS A 60 -1.77 -8.85 1.20
N LYS A 61 -2.25 -8.86 2.44
CA LYS A 61 -3.68 -9.00 2.76
C LYS A 61 -4.50 -7.87 2.14
N LEU A 62 -4.04 -6.62 2.21
CA LEU A 62 -4.69 -5.48 1.58
C LEU A 62 -4.83 -5.68 0.07
N LYS A 63 -3.73 -6.05 -0.62
CA LYS A 63 -3.77 -6.29 -2.06
C LYS A 63 -4.66 -7.47 -2.48
N LYS A 64 -4.88 -8.44 -1.58
CA LYS A 64 -5.79 -9.58 -1.82
C LYS A 64 -7.27 -9.19 -1.68
N ASN A 65 -7.60 -8.32 -0.72
CA ASN A 65 -8.99 -7.96 -0.40
C ASN A 65 -9.46 -6.70 -1.13
N PHE A 66 -8.54 -5.82 -1.53
CA PHE A 66 -8.87 -4.52 -2.11
C PHE A 66 -8.12 -4.26 -3.42
N ASN A 67 -8.79 -3.59 -4.35
CA ASN A 67 -8.19 -3.16 -5.59
C ASN A 67 -7.28 -1.95 -5.34
N GLY A 68 -5.97 -2.20 -5.33
CA GLY A 68 -5.00 -1.14 -5.08
C GLY A 68 -3.62 -1.44 -5.61
N GLU A 69 -2.76 -0.42 -5.64
CA GLU A 69 -1.33 -0.58 -5.83
C GLU A 69 -0.67 -0.88 -4.48
N LEU A 70 0.15 -1.94 -4.44
CA LEU A 70 1.00 -2.25 -3.29
C LEU A 70 2.47 -2.03 -3.66
N LYS A 71 3.19 -1.25 -2.86
CA LYS A 71 4.64 -1.06 -2.95
C LYS A 71 5.27 -1.28 -1.59
N ILE A 72 6.30 -2.11 -1.54
CA ILE A 72 7.05 -2.39 -0.32
C ILE A 72 8.48 -1.94 -0.56
N SER A 73 9.04 -1.16 0.36
CA SER A 73 10.44 -0.77 0.36
C SER A 73 11.03 -0.86 1.76
N SER A 74 12.36 -0.94 1.84
CA SER A 74 13.10 -0.98 3.09
C SER A 74 14.24 0.01 3.03
N LYS A 75 14.50 0.71 4.14
CA LYS A 75 15.66 1.60 4.30
C LYS A 75 16.49 1.14 5.49
N LEU A 76 17.81 1.12 5.34
CA LEU A 76 18.71 0.87 6.47
C LEU A 76 18.48 1.97 7.52
N HIS A 77 18.17 1.57 8.75
CA HIS A 77 17.92 2.49 9.85
C HIS A 77 19.15 2.63 10.73
N THR A 78 19.71 1.51 11.17
CA THR A 78 20.90 1.47 12.02
C THR A 78 21.59 0.11 11.91
N LYS A 79 22.75 -0.04 12.55
CA LYS A 79 23.44 -1.31 12.72
C LYS A 79 23.41 -1.66 14.21
N ASN A 80 22.95 -2.86 14.53
CA ASN A 80 23.00 -3.36 15.91
C ASN A 80 24.47 -3.49 16.32
N ARG A 81 24.90 -2.74 17.34
CA ARG A 81 26.30 -2.65 17.76
C ARG A 81 26.82 -3.96 18.37
N LEU A 82 25.95 -4.77 18.97
CA LEU A 82 26.31 -6.04 19.60
C LEU A 82 26.40 -7.17 18.58
N THR A 83 25.42 -7.26 17.69
CA THR A 83 25.33 -8.37 16.73
C THR A 83 25.92 -8.04 15.36
N SER A 84 26.34 -6.80 15.13
CA SER A 84 26.74 -6.25 13.83
C SER A 84 25.71 -6.40 12.71
N LYS A 85 24.44 -6.72 13.04
CA LYS A 85 23.38 -6.89 12.05
C LYS A 85 22.75 -5.57 11.66
N ASN A 86 22.46 -5.41 10.37
CA ASN A 86 21.73 -4.25 9.85
C ASN A 86 20.25 -4.31 10.27
N VAL A 87 19.77 -3.22 10.84
CA VAL A 87 18.38 -3.02 11.24
C VAL A 87 17.72 -2.11 10.22
N TYR A 88 16.68 -2.62 9.56
CA TYR A 88 15.93 -1.90 8.54
C TYR A 88 14.61 -1.36 9.10
N ARG A 89 14.10 -0.31 8.48
CA ARG A 89 12.70 0.10 8.60
C ARG A 89 11.98 -0.16 7.28
N VAL A 90 10.79 -0.74 7.36
CA VAL A 90 9.99 -1.09 6.18
C VAL A 90 8.89 -0.06 5.95
N THR A 91 8.71 0.35 4.71
CA THR A 91 7.57 1.15 4.27
C THR A 91 6.68 0.29 3.37
N VAL A 92 5.41 0.18 3.73
CA VAL A 92 4.38 -0.43 2.88
C VAL A 92 3.44 0.66 2.44
N LEU A 93 3.40 0.92 1.14
CA LEU A 93 2.51 1.87 0.51
C LEU A 93 1.37 1.13 -0.17
N PHE A 94 0.14 1.47 0.19
CA PHE A 94 -1.08 1.00 -0.45
C PHE A 94 -1.87 2.17 -1.01
N ARG A 95 -2.06 2.22 -2.33
CA ARG A 95 -2.95 3.19 -2.99
C ARG A 95 -4.24 2.49 -3.38
N LEU A 96 -5.37 2.87 -2.80
CA LEU A 96 -6.67 2.34 -3.22
C LEU A 96 -7.05 2.90 -4.60
N ILE A 97 -7.61 2.04 -5.44
CA ILE A 97 -8.04 2.39 -6.80
C ILE A 97 -9.53 2.11 -6.89
N LYS A 98 -10.28 3.09 -7.40
CA LYS A 98 -11.74 2.98 -7.53
C LYS A 98 -12.17 2.03 -8.66
N HIS A 99 -11.30 1.81 -9.63
CA HIS A 99 -11.58 0.99 -10.81
C HIS A 99 -11.28 -0.50 -10.59
N LYS A 100 -12.06 -1.34 -11.27
CA LYS A 100 -11.92 -2.79 -11.32
C LYS A 100 -11.44 -3.25 -12.70
N THR A 101 -10.98 -4.50 -12.76
CA THR A 101 -10.75 -5.17 -14.03
C THR A 101 -12.05 -5.20 -14.83
N GLY A 102 -12.01 -4.77 -16.09
CA GLY A 102 -13.19 -4.67 -16.95
C GLY A 102 -13.72 -3.25 -17.11
N ASP A 103 -13.43 -2.35 -16.17
CA ASP A 103 -13.91 -0.97 -16.19
C ASP A 103 -13.32 -0.18 -17.38
N ILE A 104 -14.09 0.80 -17.84
CA ILE A 104 -13.65 1.76 -18.86
C ILE A 104 -13.29 3.06 -18.14
N MET A 105 -12.09 3.57 -18.40
CA MET A 105 -11.62 4.86 -17.89
C MET A 105 -11.12 5.74 -19.03
N ILE A 106 -11.04 7.05 -18.80
CA ILE A 106 -10.47 8.00 -19.75
C ILE A 106 -9.00 8.18 -19.38
N PHE A 107 -8.10 7.89 -20.33
CA PHE A 107 -6.67 8.11 -20.18
C PHE A 107 -6.16 8.91 -21.40
N LYS A 108 -5.59 10.09 -21.15
CA LYS A 108 -5.09 11.02 -22.20
C LYS A 108 -6.13 11.27 -23.32
N SER A 109 -7.36 11.55 -22.92
CA SER A 109 -8.51 11.80 -23.83
C SER A 109 -9.03 10.57 -24.61
N ASP A 110 -8.44 9.39 -24.41
CA ASP A 110 -8.94 8.14 -24.98
C ASP A 110 -9.62 7.24 -23.96
N LYS A 111 -10.70 6.56 -24.38
CA LYS A 111 -11.36 5.54 -23.56
C LYS A 111 -10.54 4.25 -23.61
N VAL A 112 -10.12 3.78 -22.45
CA VAL A 112 -9.34 2.55 -22.28
C VAL A 112 -10.06 1.59 -21.34
N LYS A 113 -10.11 0.32 -21.72
CA LYS A 113 -10.67 -0.77 -20.90
C LYS A 113 -9.56 -1.40 -20.06
N ILE A 114 -9.75 -1.49 -18.75
CA ILE A 114 -8.79 -2.13 -17.84
C ILE A 114 -8.85 -3.64 -18.03
N LEU A 115 -7.71 -4.25 -18.36
CA LEU A 115 -7.57 -5.69 -18.51
C LEU A 115 -7.00 -6.35 -17.25
N LYS A 116 -6.07 -5.70 -16.55
CA LYS A 116 -5.43 -6.27 -15.35
C LYS A 116 -4.84 -5.20 -14.44
N LEU A 117 -5.02 -5.36 -13.13
CA LEU A 117 -4.48 -4.49 -12.07
C LEU A 117 -3.29 -5.14 -11.34
N GLY A 118 -2.10 -5.06 -11.93
CA GLY A 118 -0.85 -5.66 -11.42
C GLY A 118 0.08 -4.65 -10.72
N LYS A 119 1.39 -4.72 -11.01
CA LYS A 119 2.38 -3.66 -10.67
C LYS A 119 2.15 -2.38 -11.48
N LYS A 120 1.60 -2.53 -12.67
CA LYS A 120 1.07 -1.49 -13.55
C LYS A 120 -0.35 -1.89 -13.96
N ILE A 121 -1.13 -0.93 -14.46
CA ILE A 121 -2.45 -1.18 -15.03
C ILE A 121 -2.24 -1.56 -16.49
N LEU A 122 -2.64 -2.77 -16.86
CA LEU A 122 -2.74 -3.15 -18.26
C LEU A 122 -4.12 -2.73 -18.76
N ALA A 123 -4.15 -1.85 -19.76
CA ALA A 123 -5.37 -1.38 -20.38
C ALA A 123 -5.33 -1.58 -21.90
N LYS A 124 -6.50 -1.63 -22.54
CA LYS A 124 -6.66 -1.70 -23.98
C LYS A 124 -7.42 -0.47 -24.46
N ASN A 125 -6.87 0.27 -25.41
CA ASN A 125 -7.58 1.38 -26.04
C ASN A 125 -8.78 0.84 -26.83
N ILE A 126 -9.96 1.42 -26.63
CA ILE A 126 -11.19 0.94 -27.27
C ILE A 126 -11.20 1.26 -28.76
N LYS A 127 -10.65 2.41 -29.18
CA LYS A 127 -10.62 2.84 -30.58
C LYS A 127 -9.56 2.09 -31.39
N THR A 128 -8.34 1.99 -30.86
CA THR A 128 -7.19 1.45 -31.62
C THR A 128 -6.93 -0.03 -31.35
N GLY A 129 -7.52 -0.61 -30.32
CA GLY A 129 -7.26 -1.97 -29.87
C GLY A 129 -5.88 -2.20 -29.25
N LYS A 130 -4.99 -1.19 -29.23
CA LYS A 130 -3.64 -1.28 -28.70
C LYS A 130 -3.65 -1.49 -27.18
N LYS A 131 -2.74 -2.33 -26.68
CA LYS A 131 -2.50 -2.53 -25.25
C LYS A 131 -1.50 -1.51 -24.73
N LEU A 132 -1.73 -0.98 -23.54
CA LEU A 132 -0.88 0.01 -22.88
C LEU A 132 -0.71 -0.32 -21.39
N ASN A 133 0.49 -0.01 -20.88
CA ASN A 133 0.83 -0.15 -19.47
C ASN A 133 0.83 1.23 -18.80
N ILE A 134 -0.13 1.50 -17.93
CA ILE A 134 -0.29 2.77 -17.22
C ILE A 134 0.25 2.62 -15.79
N ASN A 135 0.96 3.63 -15.28
CA ASN A 135 1.33 3.64 -13.86
C ASN A 135 0.17 4.17 -13.02
N TYR A 136 0.04 3.65 -11.81
CA TYR A 136 -0.94 4.13 -10.84
C TYR A 136 -0.76 5.60 -10.41
N LYS A 137 0.40 6.20 -10.69
CA LYS A 137 0.65 7.64 -10.44
C LYS A 137 0.08 8.54 -11.54
N ASP A 138 -0.21 7.97 -12.70
CA ASP A 138 -0.66 8.68 -13.90
C ASP A 138 -2.20 8.67 -14.01
N LEU A 139 -2.88 8.05 -13.02
CA LEU A 139 -4.31 8.23 -12.71
C LEU A 139 -4.46 9.29 -11.63
#